data_AF-A0A9X6ABK3-F1
#
_entry.id   AF-A0A9X6ABK3-F1
#
_cell.length_a   1.000
_cell.length_b   1.000
_cell.length_c   1.000
_cell.angle_alpha   90.00
_cell.angle_beta   90.00
_cell.angle_gamma   90.00
#
_symmetry.space_group_name_H-M   'P 1'
#
loop_
_entity.id
_entity.type
_entity.pdbx_description
1 polymer ?
#
loop_
_entity_poly.entity_id
_entity_poly.type
_entity_poly.pdbx_seq_one_letter_code
_entity_poly.pdbx_strand_id
1 'polypeptide(L)'
;GWSDTQALMGFSSAAALLVGFTLIESRADQPIMPLHLFASRNRAGGYAGVLLLPAGMFGAFYFLTLICQQVLGYSPLRAGFAFLPMTLAMFTVVRFVPRLLARLGAKSVLLTGMALLVVAAAW
;
A
#
# COMPACT_ATOMS: atom_id res chain seq x y z
N GLY A 1 21.23 -0.68 -12.17
CA GLY A 1 20.71 -2.07 -12.11
C GLY A 1 20.69 -2.54 -10.67
N TRP A 2 20.21 -3.73 -10.36
CA TRP A 2 20.12 -4.22 -8.96
C TRP A 2 21.48 -4.35 -8.24
N SER A 3 22.58 -4.37 -8.98
CA SER A 3 23.97 -4.33 -8.50
C SER A 3 24.56 -2.92 -8.41
N ASP A 4 23.76 -1.88 -8.58
CA ASP A 4 24.22 -0.50 -8.47
C ASP A 4 24.58 -0.17 -7.02
N THR A 5 25.77 0.38 -6.81
CA THR A 5 26.32 0.71 -5.48
C THR A 5 25.39 1.65 -4.74
N GLN A 6 24.73 2.59 -5.42
CA GLN A 6 23.77 3.49 -4.79
C GLN A 6 22.53 2.76 -4.25
N ALA A 7 21.99 1.81 -5.03
CA ALA A 7 20.86 1.00 -4.59
C ALA A 7 21.25 0.11 -3.41
N LEU A 8 22.41 -0.54 -3.48
CA LEU A 8 22.92 -1.39 -2.40
C LEU A 8 23.15 -0.60 -1.12
N MET A 9 23.77 0.58 -1.19
CA MET A 9 23.94 1.45 -0.03
C MET A 9 22.59 1.87 0.55
N GLY A 10 21.66 2.30 -0.29
CA GLY A 10 20.31 2.71 0.15
C GLY A 10 19.58 1.61 0.91
N PHE A 11 19.54 0.39 0.35
CA PHE A 11 18.90 -0.76 1.01
C PHE A 11 19.62 -1.17 2.30
N SER A 12 20.95 -1.14 2.30
CA SER A 12 21.76 -1.47 3.48
C SER A 12 21.54 -0.47 4.61
N SER A 13 21.54 0.83 4.31
CA SER A 13 21.27 1.90 5.27
C SER A 13 19.84 1.81 5.81
N ALA A 14 18.85 1.55 4.94
CA ALA A 14 17.46 1.36 5.38
C ALA A 14 17.32 0.17 6.35
N ALA A 15 17.96 -0.96 6.04
CA ALA A 15 17.97 -2.13 6.92
C ALA A 15 18.65 -1.83 8.26
N ALA A 16 19.80 -1.16 8.24
CA ALA A 16 20.52 -0.77 9.46
C ALA A 16 19.70 0.17 10.35
N LEU A 17 19.04 1.18 9.76
CA LEU A 17 18.17 2.10 10.48
C LEU A 17 16.94 1.40 11.07
N LEU A 18 16.34 0.45 10.34
CA LEU A 18 15.19 -0.31 10.82
C LEU A 18 15.56 -1.19 12.02
N VAL A 19 16.73 -1.85 11.96
CA VAL A 19 17.28 -2.64 13.08
C VAL A 19 17.60 -1.75 14.27
N GLY A 20 18.26 -0.60 14.04
CA GLY A 20 18.54 0.38 15.09
C GLY A 20 17.26 0.87 15.78
N PHE A 21 16.25 1.21 14.98
CA PHE A 21 14.94 1.63 15.48
C PHE A 21 14.29 0.56 16.36
N THR A 22 14.23 -0.70 15.90
CA THR A 22 13.63 -1.79 16.66
C THR A 22 14.37 -2.07 17.97
N LEU A 23 15.71 -2.00 17.97
CA LEU A 23 16.51 -2.19 19.18
C LEU A 23 16.28 -1.07 20.20
N ILE A 24 16.21 0.19 19.75
CA ILE A 24 15.95 1.35 20.61
C ILE A 24 14.54 1.27 21.20
N GLU A 25 13.53 1.03 20.36
CA GLU A 25 12.14 0.86 20.78
C GLU A 25 11.95 -0.29 21.77
N SER A 26 12.66 -1.41 21.57
CA SER A 26 12.57 -2.56 22.50
C SER A 26 13.16 -2.31 23.88
N ARG A 27 14.04 -1.30 24.02
CA ARG A 27 14.73 -0.94 25.25
C ARG A 27 14.25 0.36 25.88
N ALA A 28 13.32 1.07 25.23
CA ALA A 28 12.80 2.34 25.73
C ALA A 28 11.72 2.10 26.80
N ASP A 29 11.80 2.83 27.91
CA ASP A 29 10.80 2.76 29.00
C ASP A 29 9.41 3.31 28.59
N GLN A 30 9.37 4.19 27.59
CA GLN A 30 8.14 4.68 26.95
C GLN A 30 8.26 4.57 25.41
N PRO A 31 7.96 3.39 24.84
CA PRO A 31 7.99 3.21 23.38
C PRO A 31 6.87 4.00 22.71
N ILE A 32 7.19 4.69 21.62
CA ILE A 32 6.22 5.43 20.79
C ILE A 32 5.39 4.41 19.98
N MET A 33 5.99 3.29 19.59
CA MET A 33 5.34 2.19 18.88
C MET A 33 5.46 0.88 19.67
N PRO A 34 4.63 0.66 20.71
CA PRO A 34 4.72 -0.54 21.54
C PRO A 34 4.79 -1.81 20.67
N LEU A 35 5.94 -2.49 20.66
CA LEU A 35 6.21 -3.60 19.74
C LEU A 35 5.22 -4.77 19.92
N HIS A 36 4.56 -4.85 21.08
CA HIS A 36 3.44 -5.77 21.33
C HIS A 36 2.21 -5.51 20.44
N LEU A 37 2.12 -4.37 19.74
CA LEU A 37 1.07 -4.11 18.77
C LEU A 37 1.16 -5.09 17.60
N PHE A 38 2.38 -5.44 17.17
CA PHE A 38 2.64 -6.46 16.15
C PHE A 38 2.37 -7.90 16.63
N ALA A 39 2.38 -8.15 17.95
CA ALA A 39 2.05 -9.46 18.50
C ALA A 39 0.57 -9.83 18.25
N SER A 40 -0.31 -8.84 18.04
CA SER A 40 -1.68 -9.10 17.62
C SER A 40 -1.74 -9.32 16.12
N ARG A 41 -2.04 -10.55 15.70
CA ARG A 41 -2.17 -10.94 14.27
C ARG A 41 -3.17 -10.07 13.50
N ASN A 42 -4.19 -9.53 14.17
CA ASN A 42 -5.16 -8.61 13.56
C ASN A 42 -4.55 -7.22 13.27
N ARG A 43 -3.68 -6.71 14.16
CA ARG A 43 -2.99 -5.43 13.97
C ARG A 43 -1.82 -5.55 13.00
N ALA A 44 -1.03 -6.61 13.11
CA ALA A 44 0.03 -6.91 12.16
C ALA A 44 -0.51 -7.06 10.74
N GLY A 45 -1.65 -7.74 10.55
CA GLY A 45 -2.34 -7.82 9.27
C GLY A 45 -2.81 -6.46 8.75
N GLY A 46 -3.35 -5.61 9.62
CA GLY A 46 -3.73 -4.24 9.27
C GLY A 46 -2.54 -3.39 8.81
N TYR A 47 -1.42 -3.44 9.54
CA TYR A 47 -0.19 -2.73 9.17
C TYR A 47 0.42 -3.27 7.86
N ALA A 48 0.43 -4.58 7.67
CA ALA A 48 0.84 -5.18 6.41
C ALA A 48 -0.04 -4.71 5.24
N GLY A 49 -1.35 -4.58 5.45
CA GLY A 49 -2.27 -4.00 4.47
C GLY A 49 -1.91 -2.57 4.11
N VAL A 50 -1.66 -1.70 5.11
CA VAL A 50 -1.24 -0.31 4.88
C VAL A 50 0.10 -0.21 4.12
N LEU A 51 1.00 -1.19 4.30
CA LEU A 51 2.27 -1.24 3.59
C LEU A 51 2.10 -1.75 2.15
N LEU A 52 1.45 -2.90 1.98
CA LEU A 52 1.40 -3.65 0.73
C LEU A 52 0.43 -3.03 -0.29
N LEU A 53 -0.69 -2.46 0.18
CA LEU A 53 -1.70 -1.85 -0.68
C LEU A 53 -1.12 -0.73 -1.57
N PRO A 54 -0.56 0.35 -1.02
CA PRO A 54 -0.02 1.42 -1.84
C PRO A 54 1.19 0.94 -2.66
N ALA A 55 2.04 0.06 -2.13
CA ALA A 55 3.17 -0.48 -2.87
C ALA A 55 2.74 -1.20 -4.16
N GLY A 56 1.74 -2.09 -4.06
CA GLY A 56 1.16 -2.76 -5.23
C GLY A 56 0.42 -1.81 -6.15
N MET A 57 -0.35 -0.88 -5.58
CA MET A 57 -1.16 0.07 -6.35
C MET A 57 -0.29 1.00 -7.20
N PHE A 58 0.78 1.58 -6.63
CA PHE A 58 1.71 2.43 -7.37
C PHE A 58 2.50 1.66 -8.43
N GLY A 59 2.92 0.43 -8.13
CA GLY A 59 3.57 -0.45 -9.10
C GLY A 59 2.66 -0.71 -10.31
N ALA A 60 1.41 -1.13 -10.08
CA ALA A 60 0.43 -1.37 -11.14
C ALA A 60 0.15 -0.10 -11.95
N PHE A 61 0.02 1.06 -11.29
CA PHE A 61 -0.23 2.34 -11.95
C PHE A 61 0.90 2.73 -12.90
N TYR A 62 2.15 2.51 -12.48
CA TYR A 62 3.33 2.74 -13.29
C TYR A 62 3.30 1.89 -14.57
N PHE A 63 3.13 0.57 -14.43
CA PHE A 63 3.08 -0.34 -15.59
C PHE A 63 1.90 -0.05 -16.51
N LEU A 64 0.71 0.23 -15.96
CA LEU A 64 -0.46 0.55 -16.75
C LEU A 64 -0.27 1.85 -17.57
N THR A 65 0.36 2.86 -16.96
CA THR A 65 0.75 4.09 -17.68
C THR A 65 1.73 3.79 -18.80
N LEU A 66 2.71 2.92 -18.52
CA LEU A 66 3.73 2.51 -19.48
C LEU A 66 3.13 1.74 -20.66
N ILE A 67 2.16 0.85 -20.42
CA ILE A 67 1.39 0.15 -21.46
C ILE A 67 0.56 1.13 -22.29
N CYS A 68 -0.18 2.04 -21.65
CA CYS A 68 -0.97 3.06 -22.35
C CYS A 68 -0.10 3.90 -23.30
N GLN A 69 1.08 4.31 -22.85
CA GLN A 69 1.95 5.19 -23.64
C GLN A 69 2.78 4.42 -24.67
N GLN A 70 3.42 3.32 -24.29
CA GLN A 70 4.39 2.60 -25.13
C GLN A 70 3.76 1.51 -26.00
N VAL A 71 2.68 0.86 -25.56
CA VAL A 71 2.03 -0.23 -26.31
C VAL A 71 0.81 0.29 -27.06
N LEU A 72 -0.08 1.02 -26.38
CA LEU A 72 -1.32 1.55 -26.96
C LEU A 72 -1.11 2.87 -27.71
N GLY A 73 0.08 3.48 -27.61
CA GLY A 73 0.43 4.73 -28.31
C GLY A 73 -0.43 5.93 -27.88
N TYR A 74 -1.03 5.89 -26.69
CA TYR A 74 -1.86 6.98 -26.20
C TYR A 74 -1.00 8.20 -25.88
N SER A 75 -1.48 9.39 -26.27
CA SER A 75 -0.92 10.63 -25.76
C SER A 75 -1.08 10.69 -24.24
N PRO A 76 -0.20 11.39 -23.51
CA PRO A 76 -0.29 11.52 -22.05
C PRO A 76 -1.66 12.02 -21.58
N LEU A 77 -2.32 12.88 -22.36
CA LEU A 77 -3.68 13.35 -22.12
C LEU A 77 -4.71 12.21 -22.18
N ARG A 78 -4.68 11.36 -23.22
CA ARG A 78 -5.61 10.21 -23.32
C ARG A 78 -5.37 9.17 -22.24
N ALA A 79 -4.11 8.92 -21.86
CA ALA A 79 -3.79 8.06 -20.73
C ALA A 79 -4.38 8.62 -19.42
N GLY A 80 -4.26 9.93 -19.17
CA GLY A 80 -4.89 10.60 -18.04
C GLY A 80 -6.42 10.45 -18.01
N PHE A 81 -7.08 10.60 -19.16
CA PHE A 81 -8.53 10.35 -19.27
C PHE A 81 -8.92 8.89 -19.00
N ALA A 82 -8.06 7.91 -19.33
CA ALA A 82 -8.30 6.50 -19.02
C ALA A 82 -8.29 6.20 -17.51
N PHE A 83 -7.61 7.03 -16.69
CA PHE A 83 -7.60 6.89 -15.24
C PHE A 83 -8.77 7.57 -14.52
N LEU A 84 -9.53 8.45 -15.20
CA LEU A 84 -10.68 9.14 -14.59
C LEU A 84 -11.73 8.20 -13.99
N PRO A 85 -12.16 7.12 -14.68
CA PRO A 85 -13.13 6.18 -14.11
C PRO A 85 -12.65 5.57 -12.78
N MET A 86 -11.36 5.25 -12.68
CA MET A 86 -10.75 4.72 -11.47
C MET A 86 -10.78 5.75 -10.33
N THR A 87 -10.38 6.99 -10.61
CA THR A 87 -10.43 8.09 -9.64
C THR A 87 -11.86 8.36 -9.17
N LEU A 88 -12.83 8.37 -10.08
CA LEU A 88 -14.25 8.59 -9.77
C LEU A 88 -14.80 7.48 -8.86
N ALA A 89 -14.43 6.22 -9.15
CA ALA A 89 -14.77 5.07 -8.32
C ALA A 89 -14.14 5.19 -6.91
N MET A 90 -12.88 5.60 -6.80
CA MET A 90 -12.25 5.84 -5.49
C MET A 90 -12.97 6.93 -4.70
N PHE A 91 -13.28 8.07 -5.34
CA PHE A 91 -13.98 9.18 -4.68
C PHE A 91 -15.36 8.77 -4.16
N THR A 92 -16.11 8.02 -4.96
CA THR A 92 -17.42 7.52 -4.55
C THR A 92 -17.29 6.55 -3.38
N VAL A 93 -16.41 5.54 -3.46
CA VAL A 93 -16.20 4.57 -2.38
C VAL A 93 -15.75 5.23 -1.09
N VAL A 94 -14.79 6.15 -1.13
CA VAL A 94 -14.31 6.91 0.05
C VAL A 94 -15.45 7.61 0.77
N ARG A 95 -16.45 8.13 0.04
CA ARG A 95 -17.61 8.78 0.65
C ARG A 95 -18.55 7.82 1.37
N PHE A 96 -18.56 6.53 0.98
CA PHE A 96 -19.38 5.51 1.62
C PHE A 96 -18.66 4.77 2.76
N VAL A 97 -17.31 4.75 2.76
CA VAL A 97 -16.50 4.07 3.77
C VAL A 97 -16.90 4.43 5.21
N PRO A 98 -17.09 5.70 5.63
CA PRO A 98 -17.48 6.03 7.00
C PRO A 98 -18.80 5.40 7.44
N ARG A 99 -19.79 5.36 6.54
CA ARG A 99 -21.08 4.70 6.80
C ARG A 99 -20.92 3.19 6.89
N LEU A 100 -20.06 2.63 6.04
CA LEU A 100 -19.76 1.21 6.00
C LEU A 100 -19.07 0.77 7.29
N LEU A 101 -18.09 1.56 7.77
CA LEU A 101 -17.40 1.34 9.03
C LEU A 101 -18.35 1.41 10.24
N ALA A 102 -19.28 2.39 10.24
CA ALA A 102 -20.26 2.53 11.31
C ALA A 102 -21.25 1.36 11.39
N ARG A 103 -21.59 0.74 10.25
CA ARG A 103 -22.58 -0.36 10.18
C ARG A 103 -21.97 -1.75 10.31
N LEU A 104 -20.82 -1.99 9.68
CA LEU A 104 -20.22 -3.33 9.52
C LEU A 104 -18.96 -3.52 10.37
N GLY A 105 -18.43 -2.44 10.95
CA GLY A 105 -17.19 -2.43 11.70
C GLY A 105 -15.94 -2.49 10.81
N ALA A 106 -14.81 -2.05 11.36
CA ALA A 106 -13.55 -1.95 10.61
C ALA A 106 -13.05 -3.28 10.04
N LYS A 107 -13.18 -4.36 10.82
CA LYS A 107 -12.67 -5.69 10.43
C LYS A 107 -13.38 -6.23 9.17
N SER A 108 -14.71 -6.16 9.14
CA SER A 108 -15.49 -6.64 8.00
C SER A 108 -15.15 -5.84 6.74
N VAL A 109 -15.16 -4.50 6.83
CA VAL A 109 -14.84 -3.61 5.71
C VAL A 109 -13.43 -3.87 5.15
N LEU A 110 -12.44 -4.05 6.04
CA LEU A 110 -11.07 -4.40 5.64
C LEU A 110 -11.00 -5.75 4.91
N LEU A 111 -11.65 -6.79 5.43
CA LEU A 111 -11.64 -8.13 4.82
C LEU A 111 -12.32 -8.13 3.45
N THR A 112 -13.46 -7.45 3.31
CA THR A 112 -14.16 -7.38 2.01
C THR A 112 -13.34 -6.62 0.98
N GLY A 113 -12.71 -5.51 1.37
CA GLY A 113 -11.82 -4.74 0.50
C GLY A 113 -10.58 -5.53 0.07
N MET A 114 -9.95 -6.23 1.00
CA MET A 114 -8.82 -7.13 0.72
C MET A 114 -9.23 -8.25 -0.26
N ALA A 115 -10.38 -8.89 -0.05
CA ALA A 115 -10.87 -9.95 -0.94
C ALA A 115 -11.15 -9.43 -2.36
N LEU A 116 -11.78 -8.26 -2.48
CA LEU A 116 -12.01 -7.59 -3.77
C LEU A 116 -10.71 -7.34 -4.53
N LEU A 117 -9.66 -6.89 -3.83
CA LEU A 117 -8.37 -6.64 -4.44
C LEU A 117 -7.66 -7.91 -4.89
N VAL A 118 -7.74 -8.99 -4.10
CA VAL A 118 -7.19 -10.29 -4.51
C VAL A 118 -7.90 -10.81 -5.77
N VAL A 119 -9.22 -10.70 -5.83
CA VAL A 119 -9.99 -11.08 -7.03
C VAL A 119 -9.61 -10.22 -8.22
N ALA A 120 -9.48 -8.90 -8.03
CA ALA A 120 -9.10 -7.99 -9.10
C ALA A 120 -7.66 -8.21 -9.60
N ALA A 121 -6.75 -8.64 -8.73
CA ALA A 121 -5.37 -8.95 -9.11
C ALA A 121 -5.20 -10.34 -9.74
N ALA A 122 -6.15 -11.26 -9.51
CA ALA A 122 -6.14 -12.61 -10.07
C ALA A 122 -6.69 -12.68 -11.51
N TRP A 123 -7.37 -11.62 -11.96
CA TRP A 123 -7.96 -11.51 -13.30
C TRP A 123 -7.09 -10.63 -14.20
#